data_AF-A0A539DCN4-F1
#
_entry.id   AF-A0A539DCN4-F1
#
_cell.length_a   1.000
_cell.length_b   1.000
_cell.length_c   1.000
_cell.angle_alpha   90.00
_cell.angle_beta   90.00
_cell.angle_gamma   90.00
#
_symmetry.space_group_name_H-M   'P 1'
#
loop_
_entity.id
_entity.type
_entity.pdbx_description
1 polymer ?
#
loop_
_entity_poly.entity_id
_entity_poly.type
_entity_poly.pdbx_seq_one_letter_code
_entity_poly.pdbx_strand_id
1 'polypeptide(L)' 'MRDPATDIGAVLEDRDAIDRALRRAVREAVRRHKLLGKPVVAWSDGEVVWVPPEEIVIEEGEDESLNQA' A
#
# COMPACT_ATOMS: atom_id res chain seq x y z
N MET A 1 -29.04 -13.11 -2.72
CA MET A 1 -28.23 -11.89 -2.49
C MET A 1 -26.82 -12.38 -2.18
N ARG A 2 -25.84 -12.10 -3.04
CA ARG A 2 -24.44 -12.47 -2.79
C ARG A 2 -23.87 -11.47 -1.78
N ASP A 3 -23.07 -11.94 -0.83
CA ASP A 3 -22.41 -11.05 0.13
C ASP A 3 -21.41 -10.17 -0.64
N PRO A 4 -21.55 -8.83 -0.60
CA PRO A 4 -20.62 -7.94 -1.28
C PRO A 4 -19.16 -8.13 -0.82
N ALA A 5 -18.92 -8.65 0.39
CA ALA A 5 -17.56 -8.98 0.85
C ALA A 5 -16.93 -10.19 0.14
N THR A 6 -17.73 -11.03 -0.55
CA THR A 6 -17.25 -12.20 -1.32
C THR A 6 -17.29 -11.94 -2.83
N ASP A 7 -17.85 -10.81 -3.26
CA ASP A 7 -17.89 -10.43 -4.67
C ASP A 7 -16.78 -9.44 -5.00
N ILE A 8 -15.64 -9.98 -5.43
CA ILE A 8 -14.47 -9.18 -5.83
C ILE A 8 -14.86 -8.17 -6.92
N GLY A 9 -15.79 -8.49 -7.82
CA GLY A 9 -16.23 -7.57 -8.88
C GLY A 9 -16.85 -6.30 -8.30
N ALA A 10 -17.76 -6.45 -7.34
CA ALA A 10 -18.42 -5.32 -6.68
C ALA A 10 -17.46 -4.49 -5.82
N VAL A 11 -16.49 -5.12 -5.16
CA VAL A 11 -15.44 -4.40 -4.40
C VAL A 11 -14.51 -3.62 -5.34
N LEU A 12 -14.23 -4.18 -6.53
CA LEU A 12 -13.37 -3.53 -7.52
C LEU A 12 -14.02 -2.30 -8.19
N GLU A 13 -15.35 -2.15 -8.11
CA GLU A 13 -16.06 -0.97 -8.59
C GLU A 13 -15.86 0.25 -7.67
N ASP A 14 -15.60 0.03 -6.37
CA ASP A 14 -15.26 1.10 -5.42
C ASP A 14 -13.74 1.34 -5.42
N ARG A 15 -13.31 2.17 -6.39
CA ARG A 15 -11.92 2.55 -6.58
C ARG A 15 -11.27 3.10 -5.31
N ASP A 16 -11.98 3.91 -4.54
CA ASP A 16 -11.42 4.57 -3.36
C ASP A 16 -11.20 3.58 -2.21
N ALA A 17 -12.12 2.62 -2.04
CA ALA A 17 -11.96 1.55 -1.07
C ALA A 17 -10.75 0.67 -1.39
N ILE A 18 -10.54 0.33 -2.65
CA ILE A 18 -9.38 -0.45 -3.10
C ILE A 18 -8.09 0.33 -2.84
N ASP A 19 -8.04 1.60 -3.24
CA ASP A 19 -6.85 2.43 -3.09
C ASP A 19 -6.47 2.56 -1.62
N ARG A 20 -7.44 2.77 -0.72
CA ARG A 20 -7.20 2.79 0.73
C ARG A 20 -6.69 1.45 1.25
N ALA A 21 -7.30 0.34 0.84
CA ALA A 21 -6.90 -1.00 1.27
C ALA A 21 -5.47 -1.33 0.81
N LEU A 22 -5.14 -0.98 -0.44
CA LEU A 22 -3.81 -1.21 -1.01
C LEU A 22 -2.75 -0.36 -0.31
N ARG A 23 -2.99 0.94 -0.12
CA ARG A 23 -2.06 1.83 0.61
C ARG A 23 -1.77 1.30 2.01
N ARG A 24 -2.82 0.89 2.75
CA ARG A 24 -2.68 0.30 4.08
C ARG A 24 -1.82 -0.97 4.06
N ALA A 25 -2.10 -1.89 3.13
CA ALA A 25 -1.37 -3.15 3.02
C ALA A 25 0.11 -2.93 2.65
N VAL A 26 0.39 -2.05 1.69
CA VAL A 26 1.76 -1.69 1.29
C VAL A 26 2.52 -1.08 2.45
N ARG A 27 1.92 -0.12 3.17
CA ARG A 27 2.54 0.52 4.34
C ARG A 27 2.91 -0.50 5.41
N GLU A 28 2.01 -1.41 5.74
CA GLU A 28 2.27 -2.47 6.72
C GLU A 28 3.41 -3.40 6.28
N ALA A 29 3.42 -3.81 5.00
CA ALA A 29 4.46 -4.65 4.45
C ALA A 29 5.84 -3.98 4.48
N VAL A 30 5.91 -2.71 4.06
CA VAL A 30 7.14 -1.90 4.07
C VAL A 30 7.65 -1.71 5.51
N ARG A 31 6.74 -1.38 6.44
CA ARG A 31 7.08 -1.28 7.88
C ARG A 31 7.64 -2.58 8.43
N ARG A 32 7.04 -3.72 8.08
CA ARG A 32 7.52 -5.05 8.51
C ARG A 32 8.92 -5.34 7.95
N HIS A 33 9.20 -5.00 6.69
CA HIS A 33 10.51 -5.17 6.08
C HIS A 33 11.58 -4.34 6.81
N LYS A 34 11.29 -3.06 7.08
CA LYS A 34 12.18 -2.19 7.87
C LYS A 34 12.50 -2.79 9.25
N LEU A 35 11.48 -3.20 10.01
CA LEU A 35 11.65 -3.76 11.35
C LEU A 35 12.44 -5.08 11.36
N LEU A 36 12.41 -5.84 10.27
CA LEU A 36 13.14 -7.09 10.12
C LEU A 36 14.53 -6.91 9.50
N GLY A 37 14.94 -5.68 9.19
CA GLY A 37 16.21 -5.41 8.49
C GLY A 37 16.24 -6.01 7.08
N LYS A 38 15.09 -6.09 6.41
CA LYS A 38 14.97 -6.62 5.05
C LYS A 38 14.71 -5.50 4.05
N PRO A 39 15.37 -5.52 2.88
CA PRO A 39 15.10 -4.55 1.82
C PRO A 39 13.74 -4.81 1.16
N VAL A 40 13.21 -3.80 0.49
CA VAL A 40 12.04 -3.89 -0.40
C VAL A 40 12.50 -3.66 -1.84
N VAL A 41 11.89 -4.37 -2.79
CA VAL A 41 12.12 -4.13 -4.22
C VAL A 41 11.00 -3.25 -4.75
N ALA A 42 11.36 -2.13 -5.37
CA ALA A 42 10.44 -1.22 -6.02
C ALA A 42 10.79 -1.06 -7.50
N TRP A 43 9.81 -0.64 -8.29
CA TRP A 43 10.06 -0.11 -9.62
C TRP A 43 10.09 1.42 -9.54
N SER A 44 11.20 2.03 -9.95
CA SER A 44 11.35 3.49 -10.01
C SER A 44 12.02 3.85 -11.33
N ASP A 45 11.54 4.90 -12.00
CA ASP A 45 12.21 5.48 -13.18
C ASP A 45 12.58 4.49 -14.30
N GLY A 46 11.78 3.44 -14.45
CA GLY A 46 11.99 2.43 -15.50
C GLY A 46 12.96 1.31 -15.12
N GLU A 47 13.38 1.23 -13.86
CA GLU A 47 14.27 0.19 -13.37
C GLU A 47 13.81 -0.43 -12.04
N VAL A 48 14.39 -1.59 -11.74
CA VAL A 48 14.19 -2.30 -10.47
C VAL A 48 15.18 -1.77 -9.44
N VAL A 49 14.67 -1.15 -8.38
CA VAL A 49 15.45 -0.57 -7.30
C VAL A 49 15.29 -1.38 -6.03
N TRP A 50 16.41 -1.71 -5.39
CA TRP A 50 16.40 -2.29 -4.04
C TRP A 50 16.50 -1.16 -3.03
N VAL A 51 15.47 -1.01 -2.21
CA VAL A 51 15.42 -0.01 -1.13
C VAL A 51 15.87 -0.69 0.17
N PRO A 52 17.04 -0.33 0.72
CA PRO A 52 17.51 -0.89 1.98
C PRO A 52 16.65 -0.39 3.15
N PRO A 53 16.53 -1.17 4.25
CA PRO A 53 15.63 -0.85 5.36
C PRO A 53 15.94 0.49 6.05
N GLU A 54 17.18 0.96 5.99
CA GLU A 54 17.64 2.23 6.55
C GLU A 54 17.08 3.44 5.80
N GLU A 55 16.84 3.30 4.49
CA GLU A 55 16.31 4.37 3.62
C GLU A 55 14.78 4.43 3.61
N ILE A 56 14.10 3.40 4.14
CA ILE A 56 12.64 3.37 4.22
C ILE A 56 12.15 4.44 5.22
N VAL A 57 11.49 5.48 4.74
CA VAL A 57 10.78 6.44 5.59
C VAL A 57 9.37 5.93 5.86
N ILE A 58 8.96 5.87 7.14
CA ILE A 58 7.61 5.50 7.52
C ILE A 58 6.91 6.77 8.00
N GLU A 59 5.94 7.24 7.23
CA GLU A 59 5.07 8.34 7.68
C GLU A 59 4.13 7.82 8.77
N GLU A 60 4.17 8.45 9.95
CA GLU A 60 3.25 8.19 11.04
C GLU A 60 1.98 9.03 10.85
N GLY A 61 0.95 8.48 10.20
CA GLY A 61 -0.34 9.15 10.05
C GLY A 61 -1.29 8.40 9.12
N GLU A 62 -2.60 8.44 9.39
CA GLU A 62 -3.62 7.93 8.47
C GLU A 62 -3.55 8.75 7.16
N ASP A 63 -3.58 8.09 5.99
CA ASP A 63 -3.57 8.76 4.68
C ASP A 63 -4.87 9.59 4.51
N GLU A 64 -4.94 10.80 5.08
CA GLU A 64 -6.00 11.78 4.87
C GLU A 64 -5.73 12.71 3.66
N SER A 65 -4.73 12.40 2.82
CA SER A 65 -4.21 13.36 1.85
C SER A 65 -4.96 13.47 0.52
N LEU A 66 -6.08 12.76 0.30
CA LEU A 66 -6.85 12.86 -0.95
C LEU A 66 -8.38 12.86 -0.74
N ASN A 67 -8.87 13.72 0.15
CA ASN A 67 -10.29 14.11 0.15
C ASN A 67 -10.50 15.54 -0.40
N GLN A 68 -9.75 15.91 -1.45
CA GLN A 68 -9.96 17.16 -2.20
C GLN A 68 -9.62 16.96 -3.69
N ALA A 69 -10.63 16.62 -4.49
CA ALA A 69 -10.85 17.09 -5.87
C ALA A 69 -12.18 16.53 -6.41
#